data_AF-A0A351TH41-F1
#
_entry.id   AF-A0A351TH41-F1
#
_cell.length_a   1.000
_cell.length_b   1.000
_cell.length_c   1.000
_cell.angle_alpha   90.00
_cell.angle_beta   90.00
_cell.angle_gamma   90.00
#
_symmetry.space_group_name_H-M   'P 1'
#
loop_
_entity.id
_entity.type
_entity.pdbx_description
1 polymer ?
#
loop_
_entity_poly.entity_id
_entity_poly.type
_entity_poly.pdbx_seq_one_letter_code
_entity_poly.pdbx_strand_id
1 'polypeptide(L)'
;MNYEEIIKRLREPFGGREIEWKIQVTSQDKQRGMAVAYMDARAVQKRLDETVGPFNWKNVYSLWHDNSQICGISIFYDERKEWVTKFDGAENSDFEPIKGGLSDSFKRAASVWGIGRYLYEMEGVWVEIESRGKSFVIKQNEYGRLEREYNAMLNRIFGARQAQQGNPSGQAPAANTRQAQTAPAANGRQTQAASASNARQAQAASTASTRQTQAAPAANSRQTQATNTAANTGQFAASPAYDYQVRSIRPSGKSSQFLEMVDQRGGVVKAYIRATDQSIKAGTCLNNVQLEKKNGNYGEYNLISAYQLAA
;
A
#
# COMPACT_ATOMS: atom_id res chain seq x y z
N MET A 1 4.25 21.69 -7.86
CA MET A 1 4.09 21.93 -6.42
C MET A 1 5.47 21.91 -5.80
N ASN A 2 5.81 22.85 -4.91
CA ASN A 2 7.13 22.83 -4.25
C ASN A 2 7.18 21.71 -3.18
N TYR A 3 8.39 21.37 -2.73
CA TYR A 3 8.60 20.29 -1.77
C TYR A 3 7.82 20.47 -0.46
N GLU A 4 7.79 21.68 0.09
CA GLU A 4 7.12 21.97 1.36
C GLU A 4 5.60 21.71 1.29
N GLU A 5 4.95 22.14 0.20
CA GLU A 5 3.52 21.89 0.00
C GLU A 5 3.22 20.40 -0.23
N ILE A 6 4.10 19.67 -0.94
CA ILE A 6 3.98 18.20 -1.07
C ILE A 6 3.99 17.55 0.31
N ILE A 7 5.03 17.83 1.12
CA ILE A 7 5.17 17.22 2.45
C ILE A 7 4.00 17.59 3.36
N LYS A 8 3.52 18.85 3.29
CA LYS A 8 2.34 19.30 4.03
C LYS A 8 1.11 18.47 3.67
N ARG A 9 0.78 18.33 2.38
CA ARG A 9 -0.38 17.55 1.91
C ARG A 9 -0.28 16.06 2.22
N LEU A 10 0.91 15.47 2.07
CA LEU A 10 1.12 14.06 2.46
C LEU A 10 0.83 13.84 3.95
N ARG A 11 1.06 14.84 4.81
CA ARG A 11 0.87 14.76 6.26
C ARG A 11 -0.52 15.17 6.75
N GLU A 12 -1.41 15.62 5.86
CA GLU A 12 -2.78 15.97 6.27
C GLU A 12 -3.50 14.77 6.88
N PRO A 13 -4.30 14.96 7.94
CA PRO A 13 -5.06 13.87 8.50
C PRO A 13 -6.08 13.33 7.48
N PHE A 14 -6.31 12.02 7.53
CA PHE A 14 -7.44 11.39 6.86
C PHE A 14 -8.75 11.78 7.53
N GLY A 15 -9.84 11.85 6.76
CA GLY A 15 -11.17 11.98 7.33
C GLY A 15 -11.51 10.75 8.19
N GLY A 16 -12.35 10.91 9.20
CA GLY A 16 -12.72 9.80 10.11
C GLY A 16 -13.30 8.57 9.41
N ARG A 17 -13.90 8.75 8.22
CA ARG A 17 -14.44 7.66 7.37
C ARG A 17 -13.41 6.96 6.49
N GLU A 18 -12.21 7.52 6.36
CA GLU A 18 -11.09 6.92 5.62
C GLU A 18 -10.17 6.10 6.54
N ILE A 19 -10.45 6.11 7.84
CA ILE A 19 -9.74 5.33 8.86
C ILE A 19 -10.50 4.04 9.12
N GLU A 20 -9.75 2.95 9.14
CA GLU A 20 -10.24 1.62 9.48
C GLU A 20 -9.79 1.23 10.88
N TRP A 21 -10.50 0.28 11.48
CA TRP A 21 -10.25 -0.18 12.85
C TRP A 21 -10.05 -1.69 12.88
N LYS A 22 -9.01 -2.13 13.59
CA LYS A 22 -8.74 -3.56 13.80
C LYS A 22 -8.58 -3.86 15.27
N ILE A 23 -8.96 -5.07 15.67
CA ILE A 23 -8.67 -5.58 17.00
C ILE A 23 -7.21 -6.04 17.05
N GLN A 24 -6.43 -5.46 17.97
CA GLN A 24 -5.04 -5.84 18.20
C GLN A 24 -4.92 -6.93 19.27
N VAL A 25 -5.64 -6.76 20.38
CA VAL A 25 -5.69 -7.73 21.49
C VAL A 25 -7.12 -7.86 22.01
N THR A 26 -7.44 -9.01 22.59
CA THR A 26 -8.75 -9.28 23.20
C THR A 26 -8.62 -9.42 24.71
N SER A 27 -9.67 -9.05 25.45
CA SER A 27 -9.77 -9.34 26.88
C SER A 27 -9.83 -10.85 27.16
N GLN A 28 -9.55 -11.24 28.40
CA GLN A 28 -9.53 -12.65 28.81
C GLN A 28 -10.90 -13.33 28.63
N ASP A 29 -11.99 -12.61 28.90
CA ASP A 29 -13.38 -13.05 28.72
C ASP A 29 -13.87 -12.97 27.26
N LYS A 30 -13.04 -12.45 26.34
CA LYS A 30 -13.32 -12.26 24.92
C LYS A 30 -14.56 -11.40 24.62
N GLN A 31 -15.00 -10.58 25.58
CA GLN A 31 -16.12 -9.64 25.40
C GLN A 31 -15.67 -8.27 24.89
N ARG A 32 -14.39 -7.94 25.07
CA ARG A 32 -13.79 -6.67 24.64
C ARG A 32 -12.53 -6.88 23.83
N GLY A 33 -12.25 -5.92 22.96
CA GLY A 33 -11.03 -5.87 22.17
C GLY A 33 -10.43 -4.47 22.17
N MET A 34 -9.11 -4.40 22.10
CA MET A 34 -8.40 -3.15 21.89
C MET A 34 -8.43 -2.83 20.39
N ALA A 35 -9.26 -1.86 20.01
CA ALA A 35 -9.32 -1.36 18.65
C ALA A 35 -8.20 -0.35 18.41
N VAL A 36 -7.46 -0.54 17.31
CA VAL A 36 -6.42 0.38 16.85
C VAL A 36 -6.77 0.89 15.46
N ALA A 37 -6.57 2.20 15.27
CA ALA A 37 -6.79 2.86 13.99
C ALA A 37 -5.66 2.52 13.02
N TYR A 38 -6.02 2.31 11.75
CA TYR A 38 -5.06 2.17 10.66
C TYR A 38 -5.64 2.76 9.37
N MET A 39 -4.74 3.17 8.47
CA MET A 39 -5.14 3.66 7.15
C MET A 39 -5.31 2.50 6.16
N ASP A 40 -6.26 2.60 5.24
CA ASP A 40 -6.37 1.68 4.11
C ASP A 40 -5.31 1.99 3.04
N ALA A 41 -4.84 0.95 2.33
CA ALA A 41 -3.84 1.14 1.27
C ALA A 41 -4.36 1.99 0.11
N ARG A 42 -5.67 1.94 -0.21
CA ARG A 42 -6.26 2.78 -1.25
C ARG A 42 -6.34 4.24 -0.83
N ALA A 43 -6.54 4.53 0.45
CA ALA A 43 -6.50 5.89 0.97
C ALA A 43 -5.10 6.51 0.79
N VAL A 44 -4.05 5.70 1.01
CA VAL A 44 -2.66 6.11 0.74
C VAL A 44 -2.43 6.37 -0.76
N GLN A 45 -2.87 5.47 -1.63
CA GLN A 45 -2.74 5.63 -3.10
C GLN A 45 -3.45 6.91 -3.57
N LYS A 46 -4.70 7.11 -3.14
CA LYS A 46 -5.47 8.32 -3.43
C LYS A 46 -4.74 9.58 -2.96
N ARG A 47 -4.17 9.58 -1.74
CA ARG A 47 -3.40 10.72 -1.23
C ARG A 47 -2.17 11.01 -2.10
N LEU A 48 -1.45 9.98 -2.55
CA LEU A 48 -0.30 10.14 -3.43
C LEU A 48 -0.73 10.70 -4.80
N ASP A 49 -1.77 10.13 -5.40
CA ASP A 49 -2.34 10.59 -6.68
C ASP A 49 -2.79 12.06 -6.61
N GLU A 50 -3.50 12.45 -5.54
CA GLU A 50 -4.00 13.82 -5.35
C GLU A 50 -2.89 14.83 -5.02
N THR A 51 -1.81 14.38 -4.38
CA THR A 51 -0.73 15.26 -3.94
C THR A 51 0.31 15.52 -5.03
N VAL A 52 0.81 14.44 -5.64
CA VAL A 52 1.91 14.53 -6.62
C VAL A 52 1.48 14.16 -8.04
N GLY A 53 0.35 13.50 -8.22
CA GLY A 53 -0.11 12.99 -9.51
C GLY A 53 0.32 11.53 -9.75
N PRO A 54 -0.48 10.73 -10.47
CA PRO A 54 -0.26 9.28 -10.62
C PRO A 54 1.04 8.91 -11.36
N PHE A 55 1.63 9.84 -12.12
CA PHE A 55 2.91 9.63 -12.80
C PHE A 55 4.13 10.07 -11.98
N ASN A 56 3.94 10.75 -10.85
CA ASN A 56 5.01 11.32 -10.02
C ASN A 56 5.23 10.57 -8.71
N TRP A 57 4.63 9.40 -8.57
CA TRP A 57 5.00 8.43 -7.55
C TRP A 57 5.02 7.03 -8.16
N LYS A 58 5.77 6.14 -7.51
CA LYS A 58 5.80 4.71 -7.82
C LYS A 58 6.15 3.93 -6.56
N ASN A 59 5.86 2.65 -6.55
CA ASN A 59 6.33 1.75 -5.52
C ASN A 59 7.03 0.53 -6.12
N VAL A 60 7.94 -0.02 -5.33
CA VAL A 60 8.62 -1.28 -5.62
C VAL A 60 8.46 -2.20 -4.42
N TYR A 61 8.37 -3.49 -4.70
CA TYR A 61 8.38 -4.53 -3.67
C TYR A 61 9.58 -5.43 -3.87
N SER A 62 10.19 -5.82 -2.76
CA SER A 62 11.19 -6.88 -2.72
C SER A 62 10.85 -7.86 -1.61
N LEU A 63 11.04 -9.15 -1.90
CA LEU A 63 11.01 -10.17 -0.88
C LEU A 63 12.23 -9.97 0.04
N TRP A 64 12.00 -10.03 1.35
CA TRP A 64 13.05 -9.94 2.34
C TRP A 64 12.90 -11.09 3.32
N HIS A 65 13.85 -12.03 3.29
CA HIS A 65 13.71 -13.32 3.98
C HIS A 65 12.46 -14.10 3.50
N ASP A 66 12.26 -15.33 3.98
CA ASP A 66 11.21 -16.23 3.46
C ASP A 66 9.77 -15.76 3.80
N ASN A 67 9.62 -14.84 4.77
CA ASN A 67 8.34 -14.46 5.34
C ASN A 67 8.12 -12.95 5.49
N SER A 68 8.91 -12.09 4.85
CA SER A 68 8.73 -10.63 4.97
C SER A 68 8.81 -9.91 3.63
N GLN A 69 8.14 -8.77 3.54
CA GLN A 69 8.08 -7.92 2.37
C GLN A 69 8.70 -6.57 2.70
N ILE A 70 9.52 -6.04 1.80
CA ILE A 70 9.97 -4.64 1.82
C ILE A 70 9.23 -3.89 0.72
N CYS A 71 8.71 -2.71 1.07
CA CYS A 71 8.15 -1.79 0.11
C CYS A 71 9.00 -0.51 0.08
N GLY A 72 9.32 -0.05 -1.13
CA GLY A 72 9.86 1.28 -1.37
C GLY A 72 8.82 2.15 -2.06
N ILE A 73 8.54 3.34 -1.53
CA ILE A 73 7.75 4.36 -2.22
C ILE A 73 8.69 5.45 -2.69
N SER A 74 8.68 5.71 -3.99
CA SER A 74 9.42 6.80 -4.62
C SER A 74 8.49 7.95 -5.00
N ILE A 75 8.89 9.17 -4.70
CA ILE A 75 8.23 10.40 -5.17
C ILE A 75 9.23 11.17 -6.02
N PHE A 76 8.80 11.67 -7.18
CA PHE A 76 9.65 12.46 -8.05
C PHE A 76 9.86 13.86 -7.49
N TYR A 77 11.11 14.22 -7.24
CA TYR A 77 11.48 15.54 -6.75
C TYR A 77 11.89 16.44 -7.90
N ASP A 78 10.95 17.28 -8.35
CA ASP A 78 11.08 18.05 -9.59
C ASP A 78 12.22 19.09 -9.55
N GLU A 79 12.52 19.68 -8.40
CA GLU A 79 13.61 20.68 -8.27
C GLU A 79 14.99 20.06 -8.49
N ARG A 80 15.19 18.83 -8.00
CA ARG A 80 16.45 18.08 -8.16
C ARG A 80 16.44 17.12 -9.36
N LYS A 81 15.31 17.00 -10.06
CA LYS A 81 15.09 16.09 -11.19
C LYS A 81 15.47 14.63 -10.86
N GLU A 82 15.13 14.17 -9.66
CA GLU A 82 15.48 12.84 -9.18
C GLU A 82 14.30 12.12 -8.51
N TRP A 83 14.40 10.79 -8.39
CA TRP A 83 13.46 10.00 -7.59
C TRP A 83 14.02 9.82 -6.17
N VAL A 84 13.30 10.31 -5.16
CA VAL A 84 13.61 10.04 -3.76
C VAL A 84 12.79 8.85 -3.31
N THR A 85 13.43 7.81 -2.74
CA THR A 85 12.75 6.58 -2.31
C THR A 85 12.91 6.37 -0.81
N LYS A 86 11.83 5.97 -0.14
CA LYS A 86 11.84 5.56 1.27
C LYS A 86 11.28 4.16 1.40
N PHE A 87 11.91 3.38 2.27
CA PHE A 87 11.61 1.96 2.45
C PHE A 87 11.12 1.67 3.87
N ASP A 88 10.25 0.68 3.98
CA ASP A 88 9.90 -0.01 5.24
C ASP A 88 9.47 -1.45 4.90
N GLY A 89 9.34 -2.30 5.92
CA GLY A 89 9.00 -3.70 5.77
C GLY A 89 7.89 -4.16 6.69
N ALA A 90 7.27 -5.27 6.33
CA ALA A 90 6.35 -6.00 7.20
C ALA A 90 6.53 -7.50 7.01
N GLU A 91 6.31 -8.25 8.08
CA GLU A 91 6.17 -9.70 7.99
C GLU A 91 4.86 -10.06 7.27
N ASN A 92 4.84 -11.25 6.67
CA ASN A 92 3.65 -11.83 6.12
C ASN A 92 2.62 -12.08 7.24
N SER A 93 1.35 -11.82 6.96
CA SER A 93 0.27 -11.99 7.94
C SER A 93 -0.10 -13.46 8.15
N ASP A 94 -0.74 -13.77 9.28
CA ASP A 94 -1.32 -15.10 9.51
C ASP A 94 -2.54 -15.38 8.60
N PHE A 95 -3.15 -14.32 8.05
CA PHE A 95 -4.29 -14.37 7.15
C PHE A 95 -3.95 -13.71 5.80
N GLU A 96 -4.11 -14.43 4.68
CA GLU A 96 -3.63 -14.03 3.34
C GLU A 96 -2.16 -13.55 3.35
N PRO A 97 -1.18 -14.42 3.70
CA PRO A 97 0.13 -14.00 4.18
C PRO A 97 0.88 -13.01 3.29
N ILE A 98 0.95 -13.30 1.99
CA ILE A 98 1.66 -12.47 1.01
C ILE A 98 0.95 -11.13 0.83
N LYS A 99 -0.38 -11.14 0.71
CA LYS A 99 -1.16 -9.92 0.48
C LYS A 99 -1.14 -8.99 1.69
N GLY A 100 -1.22 -9.55 2.90
CA GLY A 100 -1.07 -8.78 4.13
C GLY A 100 0.31 -8.15 4.25
N GLY A 101 1.38 -8.92 4.01
CA GLY A 101 2.76 -8.39 4.04
C GLY A 101 3.00 -7.26 3.03
N LEU A 102 2.51 -7.41 1.79
CA LEU A 102 2.63 -6.37 0.75
C LEU A 102 1.84 -5.10 1.11
N SER A 103 0.62 -5.26 1.63
CA SER A 103 -0.22 -4.12 2.04
C SER A 103 0.37 -3.39 3.24
N ASP A 104 0.85 -4.13 4.25
CA ASP A 104 1.36 -3.54 5.47
C ASP A 104 2.72 -2.86 5.25
N SER A 105 3.64 -3.49 4.51
CA SER A 105 4.90 -2.85 4.10
C SER A 105 4.68 -1.56 3.30
N PHE A 106 3.68 -1.53 2.41
CA PHE A 106 3.32 -0.32 1.67
C PHE A 106 2.83 0.81 2.59
N LYS A 107 1.88 0.53 3.50
CA LYS A 107 1.39 1.53 4.46
C LYS A 107 2.50 2.03 5.39
N ARG A 108 3.42 1.15 5.78
CA ARG A 108 4.56 1.52 6.61
C ARG A 108 5.55 2.42 5.85
N ALA A 109 5.88 2.09 4.60
CA ALA A 109 6.68 2.95 3.73
C ALA A 109 6.04 4.33 3.53
N ALA A 110 4.71 4.38 3.41
CA ALA A 110 3.94 5.64 3.35
C ALA A 110 4.05 6.45 4.65
N SER A 111 4.05 5.79 5.81
CA SER A 111 4.31 6.43 7.10
C SER A 111 5.69 7.09 7.14
N VAL A 112 6.72 6.55 6.48
CA VAL A 112 8.06 7.18 6.37
C VAL A 112 8.02 8.50 5.55
N TRP A 113 7.04 8.64 4.66
CA TRP A 113 6.72 9.91 3.99
C TRP A 113 5.88 10.87 4.85
N GLY A 114 5.30 10.38 5.94
CA GLY A 114 4.48 11.14 6.87
C GLY A 114 2.98 10.90 6.70
N ILE A 115 2.58 10.10 5.71
CA ILE A 115 1.18 9.76 5.45
C ILE A 115 0.68 8.90 6.60
N GLY A 116 -0.36 9.36 7.31
CA GLY A 116 -0.97 8.64 8.43
C GLY A 116 -0.03 8.37 9.62
N ARG A 117 1.16 9.00 9.68
CA ARG A 117 2.13 8.77 10.77
C ARG A 117 1.56 9.13 12.15
N TYR A 118 0.70 10.16 12.20
CA TYR A 118 0.03 10.59 13.43
C TYR A 118 -0.87 9.50 14.04
N LEU A 119 -1.29 8.48 13.27
CA LEU A 119 -2.08 7.37 13.80
C LEU A 119 -1.30 6.53 14.84
N TYR A 120 0.04 6.53 14.78
CA TYR A 120 0.88 5.88 15.78
C TYR A 120 0.89 6.61 17.13
N GLU A 121 0.42 7.87 17.17
CA GLU A 121 0.24 8.64 18.41
C GLU A 121 -1.13 8.37 19.05
N MET A 122 -2.03 7.65 18.37
CA MET A 122 -3.33 7.28 18.90
C MET A 122 -3.23 6.06 19.82
N GLU A 123 -3.71 6.22 21.05
CA GLU A 123 -3.89 5.09 21.95
C GLU A 123 -5.02 4.17 21.47
N GLY A 124 -4.88 2.86 21.73
CA GLY A 124 -5.93 1.91 21.44
C GLY A 124 -7.18 2.17 22.28
N VAL A 125 -8.35 1.93 21.70
CA VAL A 125 -9.65 2.11 22.37
C VAL A 125 -10.26 0.75 22.68
N TRP A 126 -10.53 0.48 23.95
CA TRP A 126 -11.27 -0.72 24.34
C TRP A 126 -12.74 -0.60 23.93
N VAL A 127 -13.17 -1.54 23.09
CA VAL A 127 -14.52 -1.61 22.52
C VAL A 127 -15.14 -2.99 22.76
N GLU A 128 -16.46 -3.04 22.71
CA GLU A 128 -17.18 -4.31 22.66
C GLU A 128 -16.96 -5.02 21.32
N ILE A 129 -16.78 -6.33 21.41
CA ILE A 129 -16.57 -7.20 20.24
C ILE A 129 -17.59 -8.32 20.22
N GLU A 130 -17.75 -8.93 19.04
CA GLU A 130 -18.51 -10.16 18.86
C GLU A 130 -17.72 -11.17 18.02
N SER A 131 -18.01 -12.45 18.23
CA SER A 131 -17.35 -13.53 17.51
C SER A 131 -17.86 -13.59 16.06
N ARG A 132 -16.93 -13.71 15.12
CA ARG A 132 -17.20 -13.94 13.70
C ARG A 132 -16.29 -15.05 13.18
N GLY A 133 -16.81 -16.27 13.17
CA GLY A 133 -16.07 -17.46 12.78
C GLY A 133 -14.88 -17.70 13.74
N LYS A 134 -13.66 -17.65 13.20
CA LYS A 134 -12.42 -17.80 13.98
C LYS A 134 -11.81 -16.46 14.44
N SER A 135 -12.51 -15.35 14.19
CA SER A 135 -12.04 -13.99 14.44
C SER A 135 -13.04 -13.20 15.28
N PHE A 136 -12.66 -11.99 15.68
CA PHE A 136 -13.54 -11.04 16.35
C PHE A 136 -13.77 -9.82 15.47
N VAL A 137 -14.95 -9.24 15.58
CA VAL A 137 -15.30 -7.96 14.95
C VAL A 137 -15.78 -6.98 16.01
N ILE A 138 -15.54 -5.70 15.75
CA ILE A 138 -16.04 -4.59 16.58
C ILE A 138 -17.56 -4.51 16.38
N LYS A 139 -18.33 -4.42 17.48
CA LYS A 139 -19.78 -4.26 17.37
C LYS A 139 -20.15 -2.94 16.68
N GLN A 140 -21.22 -2.94 15.89
CA GLN A 140 -21.59 -1.79 15.05
C GLN A 140 -21.85 -0.49 15.84
N ASN A 141 -22.34 -0.61 17.08
CA ASN A 141 -22.62 0.52 17.97
C ASN A 141 -21.36 1.24 18.48
N GLU A 142 -20.17 0.61 18.42
CA GLU A 142 -18.91 1.20 18.88
C GLU A 142 -18.29 2.18 17.88
N TYR A 143 -18.62 2.08 16.58
CA TYR A 143 -18.01 2.93 15.55
C TYR A 143 -18.27 4.43 15.76
N GLY A 144 -19.46 4.79 16.27
CA GLY A 144 -19.75 6.19 16.59
C GLY A 144 -18.88 6.72 17.73
N ARG A 145 -18.44 5.87 18.66
CA ARG A 145 -17.48 6.23 19.71
C ARG A 145 -16.07 6.32 19.15
N LEU A 146 -15.64 5.34 18.35
CA LEU A 146 -14.33 5.33 17.70
C LEU A 146 -14.09 6.58 16.83
N GLU A 147 -15.10 7.02 16.07
CA GLU A 147 -15.02 8.26 15.30
C GLU A 147 -14.85 9.50 16.20
N ARG A 148 -15.54 9.57 17.34
CA ARG A 148 -15.37 10.66 18.31
C ARG A 148 -13.98 10.68 18.93
N GLU A 149 -13.45 9.53 19.33
CA GLU A 149 -12.09 9.42 19.88
C GLU A 149 -11.04 9.84 18.86
N TYR A 150 -11.21 9.42 17.59
CA TYR A 150 -10.34 9.84 16.50
C TYR A 150 -10.36 11.36 16.29
N ASN A 151 -11.55 11.95 16.19
CA ASN A 151 -11.70 13.40 15.99
C ASN A 151 -11.18 14.20 17.19
N ALA A 152 -11.36 13.70 18.42
CA ALA A 152 -10.81 14.32 19.62
C ALA A 152 -9.27 14.30 19.60
N MET A 153 -8.67 13.19 19.19
CA MET A 153 -7.21 13.08 18.99
C MET A 153 -6.74 14.06 17.91
N LEU A 154 -7.42 14.16 16.76
CA LEU A 154 -7.06 15.11 15.71
C LEU A 154 -7.09 16.55 16.22
N ASN A 155 -8.11 16.93 16.98
CA ASN A 155 -8.19 18.27 17.58
C ASN A 155 -7.05 18.53 18.56
N ARG A 156 -6.59 17.52 19.29
CA ARG A 156 -5.44 17.64 20.19
C ARG A 156 -4.13 17.83 19.43
N ILE A 157 -3.87 17.06 18.38
CA ILE A 157 -2.61 17.10 17.61
C ILE A 157 -2.57 18.31 16.67
N PHE A 158 -3.66 18.58 15.97
CA PHE A 158 -3.72 19.57 14.89
C PHE A 158 -4.49 20.84 15.26
N GLY A 159 -5.46 20.78 16.16
CA GLY A 159 -6.25 21.95 16.59
C GLY A 159 -5.44 22.95 17.42
N ALA A 160 -4.52 22.47 18.27
CA ALA A 160 -3.62 23.35 19.04
C ALA A 160 -2.63 24.12 18.14
N ARG A 161 -2.22 23.54 17.00
CA ARG A 161 -1.30 24.20 16.04
C ARG A 161 -1.95 25.37 15.30
N GLN A 162 -3.26 25.35 15.09
CA GLN A 162 -3.96 26.46 14.42
C GLN A 162 -4.16 27.66 15.35
N ALA A 163 -4.34 27.44 16.65
CA ALA A 163 -4.47 28.51 17.64
C ALA A 163 -3.15 29.29 17.88
N GLN A 164 -1.99 28.66 17.68
CA GLN A 164 -0.67 29.31 17.82
C GLN A 164 -0.17 30.00 16.53
N GLN A 165 -0.75 29.70 15.36
CA GLN A 165 -0.46 30.38 14.09
C GLN A 165 -1.45 31.50 13.76
N GLY A 166 -2.46 31.72 14.60
CA GLY A 166 -3.26 32.94 14.59
C GLY A 166 -2.48 34.08 15.25
N ASN A 167 -2.05 35.06 14.45
CA ASN A 167 -1.51 36.33 14.93
C ASN A 167 -2.28 36.89 16.15
N PRO A 168 -1.63 37.23 17.29
CA PRO A 168 -2.23 38.07 18.31
C PRO A 168 -2.03 39.54 17.90
N SER A 169 -2.82 40.02 16.95
CA SER A 169 -2.86 41.44 16.62
C SER A 169 -4.32 41.92 16.58
N GLY A 170 -4.75 42.51 17.68
CA GLY A 170 -5.67 43.65 17.62
C GLY A 170 -6.97 43.55 18.41
N GLN A 171 -6.98 44.33 19.50
CA GLN A 171 -8.11 45.13 20.00
C GLN A 171 -9.17 44.44 20.88
N ALA A 172 -9.00 44.72 22.18
CA ALA A 172 -10.02 44.60 23.22
C ALA A 172 -11.29 45.40 22.85
N PRO A 173 -12.49 44.85 23.07
CA PRO A 173 -13.70 45.66 23.08
C PRO A 173 -13.72 46.51 24.34
N ALA A 174 -13.85 47.82 24.14
CA ALA A 174 -14.04 48.81 25.19
C ALA A 174 -15.25 48.47 26.06
N ALA A 175 -15.09 48.73 27.37
CA ALA A 175 -16.14 48.69 28.37
C ALA A 175 -17.33 49.57 27.97
N ASN A 176 -18.54 49.03 28.06
CA ASN A 176 -19.74 49.85 28.09
C ASN A 176 -20.60 49.44 29.29
N THR A 177 -20.40 50.15 30.38
CA THR A 177 -21.21 50.06 31.60
C THR A 177 -22.47 50.88 31.40
N ARG A 178 -23.65 50.25 31.41
CA ARG A 178 -24.91 50.86 31.91
C ARG A 178 -25.97 49.78 32.17
N GLN A 179 -26.15 49.53 33.47
CA GLN A 179 -27.40 49.29 34.23
C GLN A 179 -28.67 49.02 33.40
N ALA A 180 -29.30 47.85 33.50
CA ALA A 180 -30.12 47.29 34.59
C ALA A 180 -31.64 47.52 34.37
N GLN A 181 -32.41 46.46 34.70
CA GLN A 181 -33.82 46.41 35.13
C GLN A 181 -34.93 46.06 34.11
N THR A 182 -35.33 44.78 34.20
CA THR A 182 -36.68 44.24 34.46
C THR A 182 -37.89 44.62 33.57
N ALA A 183 -38.40 43.60 32.86
CA ALA A 183 -39.80 43.15 32.61
C ALA A 183 -40.99 44.01 33.13
N PRO A 184 -42.22 43.98 32.52
CA PRO A 184 -42.90 42.72 32.14
C PRO A 184 -43.96 42.72 30.98
N ALA A 185 -44.35 41.49 30.64
CA ALA A 185 -45.68 40.96 30.26
C ALA A 185 -46.38 41.27 28.90
N ALA A 186 -46.82 40.13 28.31
CA ALA A 186 -48.08 39.87 27.58
C ALA A 186 -48.34 40.51 26.21
N ASN A 187 -48.45 39.69 25.16
CA ASN A 187 -49.71 39.13 24.66
C ASN A 187 -49.48 38.33 23.37
N GLY A 188 -50.23 37.24 23.20
CA GLY A 188 -50.11 36.34 22.06
C GLY A 188 -50.74 36.85 20.76
N ARG A 189 -50.41 36.16 19.66
CA ARG A 189 -51.38 35.75 18.64
C ARG A 189 -50.78 34.71 17.69
N GLN A 190 -51.60 33.70 17.43
CA GLN A 190 -51.42 32.62 16.46
C GLN A 190 -51.46 33.14 15.01
N THR A 191 -50.86 32.37 14.10
CA THR A 191 -51.47 31.86 12.85
C THR A 191 -50.50 30.81 12.29
N GLN A 192 -50.88 29.51 12.29
CA GLN A 192 -51.48 28.78 11.15
C GLN A 192 -50.51 28.66 9.96
N ALA A 193 -50.29 27.51 9.32
CA ALA A 193 -50.83 26.17 9.46
C ALA A 193 -50.01 25.22 8.56
N ALA A 194 -50.06 23.93 8.92
CA ALA A 194 -50.12 22.75 8.05
C ALA A 194 -49.01 22.47 7.01
N SER A 195 -48.72 21.24 6.56
CA SER A 195 -48.87 19.84 6.99
C SER A 195 -48.66 19.06 5.69
N ALA A 196 -47.69 18.14 5.64
CA ALA A 196 -47.75 16.88 4.90
C ALA A 196 -46.48 16.08 5.25
N SER A 197 -46.51 14.99 6.04
CA SER A 197 -47.01 13.64 5.71
C SER A 197 -46.39 13.10 4.40
N ASN A 198 -45.86 11.88 4.28
CA ASN A 198 -45.80 10.72 5.17
C ASN A 198 -44.72 9.74 4.65
N ALA A 199 -44.07 9.05 5.60
CA ALA A 199 -43.84 7.61 5.68
C ALA A 199 -43.31 6.76 4.49
N ARG A 200 -42.23 6.01 4.82
CA ARG A 200 -42.00 4.54 4.65
C ARG A 200 -41.85 4.03 3.19
N GLN A 201 -41.13 2.97 2.82
CA GLN A 201 -40.59 1.74 3.43
C GLN A 201 -39.57 1.17 2.40
N ALA A 202 -38.36 0.74 2.78
CA ALA A 202 -37.87 -0.65 2.82
C ALA A 202 -38.23 -1.61 1.66
N GLN A 203 -37.19 -2.19 1.02
CA GLN A 203 -36.97 -3.60 0.57
C GLN A 203 -35.98 -3.60 -0.63
N ALA A 204 -34.77 -4.16 -0.53
CA ALA A 204 -34.36 -5.58 -0.56
C ALA A 204 -34.48 -6.27 -1.95
N ALA A 205 -33.32 -6.72 -2.48
CA ALA A 205 -33.03 -8.01 -3.12
C ALA A 205 -32.24 -7.97 -4.46
N SER A 206 -31.07 -8.64 -4.42
CA SER A 206 -30.41 -9.53 -5.41
C SER A 206 -30.62 -9.42 -6.92
N THR A 207 -29.50 -9.50 -7.68
CA THR A 207 -29.25 -10.30 -8.92
C THR A 207 -27.83 -9.94 -9.40
N ALA A 208 -26.83 -10.83 -9.56
CA ALA A 208 -26.64 -12.00 -10.41
C ALA A 208 -26.61 -11.69 -11.92
N SER A 209 -25.42 -11.83 -12.53
CA SER A 209 -25.06 -12.01 -13.97
C SER A 209 -24.07 -10.98 -14.49
N THR A 210 -23.18 -11.22 -15.46
CA THR A 210 -22.67 -12.42 -16.13
C THR A 210 -21.45 -11.95 -16.93
N ARG A 211 -20.45 -12.82 -17.03
CA ARG A 211 -19.22 -12.70 -17.82
C ARG A 211 -19.59 -12.67 -19.32
N GLN A 212 -19.11 -11.67 -20.08
CA GLN A 212 -19.00 -11.79 -21.53
C GLN A 212 -17.61 -11.36 -22.01
N THR A 213 -16.93 -12.34 -22.58
CA THR A 213 -15.76 -12.27 -23.45
C THR A 213 -16.10 -11.54 -24.75
N GLN A 214 -15.20 -10.69 -25.24
CA GLN A 214 -15.13 -10.36 -26.67
C GLN A 214 -13.68 -10.17 -27.11
N ALA A 215 -13.43 -10.69 -28.31
CA ALA A 215 -12.15 -10.99 -28.92
C ALA A 215 -11.56 -9.79 -29.69
N ALA A 216 -10.32 -10.02 -30.16
CA ALA A 216 -9.46 -9.14 -30.96
C ALA A 216 -10.11 -8.52 -32.21
N PRO A 217 -9.42 -7.53 -32.80
CA PRO A 217 -8.88 -7.81 -34.13
C PRO A 217 -7.40 -7.42 -34.30
N ALA A 218 -6.80 -8.06 -35.31
CA ALA A 218 -5.40 -8.04 -35.67
C ALA A 218 -5.03 -6.90 -36.65
N ALA A 219 -3.71 -6.75 -36.81
CA ALA A 219 -2.97 -6.20 -37.94
C ALA A 219 -2.95 -4.67 -38.11
N ASN A 220 -1.79 -4.07 -37.80
CA ASN A 220 -1.07 -3.35 -38.84
C ASN A 220 0.44 -3.31 -38.58
N SER A 221 1.16 -3.92 -39.51
CA SER A 221 2.60 -3.88 -39.71
C SER A 221 3.08 -2.46 -40.03
N ARG A 222 4.08 -1.95 -39.29
CA ARG A 222 4.99 -0.92 -39.79
C ARG A 222 6.43 -1.18 -39.38
N GLN A 223 7.25 -1.13 -40.42
CA GLN A 223 8.68 -1.39 -40.48
C GLN A 223 9.48 -0.49 -39.53
N THR A 224 10.45 -1.12 -38.89
CA THR A 224 11.64 -0.50 -38.30
C THR A 224 12.54 0.06 -39.41
N GLN A 225 12.79 1.36 -39.38
CA GLN A 225 13.95 1.95 -40.06
C GLN A 225 15.07 2.13 -39.02
N ALA A 226 16.19 1.48 -39.32
CA ALA A 226 17.43 1.56 -38.59
C ALA A 226 18.06 2.96 -38.74
N THR A 227 18.51 3.52 -37.63
CA THR A 227 19.56 4.54 -37.63
C THR A 227 20.75 3.99 -36.86
N ASN A 228 21.80 3.69 -37.63
CA ASN A 228 23.13 3.34 -37.16
C ASN A 228 23.75 4.52 -36.42
N THR A 229 24.18 4.29 -35.18
CA THR A 229 25.28 5.06 -34.60
C THR A 229 26.34 4.07 -34.16
N ALA A 230 27.42 4.04 -34.93
CA ALA A 230 28.62 3.27 -34.66
C ALA A 230 29.30 3.79 -33.39
N ALA A 231 29.71 2.87 -32.51
CA ALA A 231 30.72 3.13 -31.51
C ALA A 231 31.59 1.88 -31.34
N ASN A 232 32.74 1.97 -32.01
CA ASN A 232 34.06 1.52 -31.61
C ASN A 232 34.26 0.08 -31.08
N THR A 233 34.94 -0.69 -31.92
CA THR A 233 35.67 -1.93 -31.63
C THR A 233 36.65 -1.79 -30.47
N GLY A 234 36.58 -2.73 -29.54
CA GLY A 234 37.60 -2.95 -28.51
C GLY A 234 37.56 -4.39 -28.00
N GLN A 235 38.42 -5.23 -28.56
CA GLN A 235 38.95 -6.48 -28.01
C GLN A 235 38.03 -7.72 -27.96
N PHE A 236 38.20 -8.58 -28.98
CA PHE A 236 37.96 -10.01 -28.89
C PHE A 236 38.88 -10.63 -27.83
N ALA A 237 38.32 -10.92 -26.66
CA ALA A 237 38.79 -12.01 -25.82
C ALA A 237 37.95 -13.24 -26.19
N ALA A 238 38.61 -14.38 -26.43
CA ALA A 238 37.98 -15.62 -26.84
C ALA A 238 36.76 -15.94 -25.97
N SER A 239 35.58 -16.05 -26.59
CA SER A 239 34.35 -16.42 -25.89
C SER A 239 34.53 -17.80 -25.25
N PRO A 240 34.37 -17.96 -23.93
CA PRO A 240 34.28 -19.28 -23.37
C PRO A 240 33.04 -19.95 -23.97
N ALA A 241 33.19 -21.15 -24.52
CA ALA A 241 32.09 -21.95 -25.04
C ALA A 241 31.24 -22.42 -23.86
N TYR A 242 30.26 -21.60 -23.48
CA TYR A 242 29.24 -21.93 -22.49
C TYR A 242 27.85 -21.82 -23.10
N ASP A 243 26.96 -22.76 -22.79
CA ASP A 243 25.57 -22.68 -23.25
C ASP A 243 24.80 -21.57 -22.51
N TYR A 244 25.06 -21.45 -21.20
CA TYR A 244 24.37 -20.51 -20.33
C TYR A 244 25.30 -19.90 -19.29
N GLN A 245 25.12 -18.62 -18.98
CA GLN A 245 25.71 -17.99 -17.78
C GLN A 245 24.63 -17.75 -16.73
N VAL A 246 24.91 -18.13 -15.49
CA VAL A 246 23.99 -17.92 -14.37
C VAL A 246 23.98 -16.45 -13.97
N ARG A 247 22.86 -15.76 -14.20
CA ARG A 247 22.68 -14.35 -13.85
C ARG A 247 22.27 -14.18 -12.39
N SER A 248 21.38 -15.03 -11.89
CA SER A 248 20.98 -15.00 -10.49
C SER A 248 20.56 -16.38 -9.99
N ILE A 249 20.75 -16.60 -8.68
CA ILE A 249 20.36 -17.82 -7.98
C ILE A 249 19.55 -17.40 -6.75
N ARG A 250 18.40 -18.03 -6.54
CA ARG A 250 17.62 -17.87 -5.32
C ARG A 250 17.30 -19.23 -4.71
N PRO A 251 17.41 -19.40 -3.38
CA PRO A 251 16.87 -20.59 -2.72
C PRO A 251 15.38 -20.75 -3.05
N SER A 252 14.92 -21.99 -3.23
CA SER A 252 13.52 -22.32 -3.38
C SER A 252 13.20 -23.55 -2.55
N GLY A 253 12.59 -23.33 -1.38
CA GLY A 253 12.38 -24.38 -0.39
C GLY A 253 13.68 -24.97 0.17
N LYS A 254 13.58 -26.13 0.82
CA LYS A 254 14.71 -26.74 1.57
C LYS A 254 15.73 -27.45 0.68
N SER A 255 15.39 -27.77 -0.57
CA SER A 255 16.19 -28.69 -1.40
C SER A 255 16.20 -28.31 -2.89
N SER A 256 15.88 -27.07 -3.25
CA SER A 256 16.05 -26.60 -4.62
C SER A 256 16.51 -25.16 -4.69
N GLN A 257 17.10 -24.80 -5.82
CA GLN A 257 17.46 -23.43 -6.16
C GLN A 257 16.79 -23.06 -7.48
N PHE A 258 16.41 -21.80 -7.60
CA PHE A 258 15.88 -21.19 -8.82
C PHE A 258 16.96 -20.36 -9.49
N LEU A 259 17.26 -20.67 -10.75
CA LEU A 259 18.28 -20.01 -11.55
C LEU A 259 17.61 -19.17 -12.64
N GLU A 260 18.06 -17.93 -12.78
CA GLU A 260 17.91 -17.16 -14.01
C GLU A 260 19.23 -17.24 -14.77
N MET A 261 19.20 -17.82 -15.96
CA MET A 261 20.36 -18.06 -16.82
C MET A 261 20.20 -17.29 -18.11
N VAL A 262 21.30 -16.87 -18.71
CA VAL A 262 21.33 -16.11 -19.96
C VAL A 262 22.12 -16.92 -21.00
N ASP A 263 21.53 -17.16 -22.16
CA ASP A 263 22.22 -17.79 -23.28
C ASP A 263 23.20 -16.82 -23.97
N GLN A 264 24.04 -17.32 -24.87
CA GLN A 264 25.01 -16.50 -25.60
C GLN A 264 24.38 -15.38 -26.46
N ARG A 265 23.09 -15.45 -26.75
CA ARG A 265 22.33 -14.48 -27.55
C ARG A 265 21.57 -13.48 -26.66
N GLY A 266 21.70 -13.58 -25.34
CA GLY A 266 21.00 -12.73 -24.36
C GLY A 266 19.61 -13.22 -23.98
N GLY A 267 19.18 -14.39 -24.46
CA GLY A 267 17.92 -15.03 -24.10
C GLY A 267 17.92 -15.49 -22.66
N VAL A 268 16.85 -15.20 -21.91
CA VAL A 268 16.74 -15.55 -20.48
C VAL A 268 15.98 -16.85 -20.31
N VAL A 269 16.60 -17.82 -19.66
CA VAL A 269 15.99 -19.11 -19.28
C VAL A 269 15.86 -19.20 -17.76
N LYS A 270 14.69 -19.61 -17.30
CA LYS A 270 14.34 -19.76 -15.88
C LYS A 270 14.12 -21.23 -15.56
N ALA A 271 14.86 -21.77 -14.60
CA ALA A 271 14.79 -23.19 -14.26
C ALA A 271 15.12 -23.46 -12.78
N TYR A 272 14.61 -24.57 -12.27
CA TYR A 272 14.91 -25.08 -10.94
C TYR A 272 16.00 -26.14 -11.02
N ILE A 273 16.85 -26.25 -10.00
CA ILE A 273 17.81 -27.34 -9.83
C ILE A 273 17.56 -28.04 -8.48
N ARG A 274 17.66 -29.37 -8.46
CA ARG A 274 17.49 -30.18 -7.24
C ARG A 274 18.81 -30.20 -6.47
N ALA A 275 18.70 -30.08 -5.15
CA ALA A 275 19.77 -29.93 -4.17
C ALA A 275 20.56 -28.62 -4.29
N THR A 276 21.00 -28.10 -3.14
CA THR A 276 21.91 -26.95 -3.04
C THR A 276 23.29 -27.35 -3.54
N ASP A 277 23.48 -27.34 -4.85
CA ASP A 277 24.81 -27.47 -5.42
C ASP A 277 25.58 -26.17 -5.16
N GLN A 278 26.53 -26.23 -4.21
CA GLN A 278 27.34 -25.07 -3.82
C GLN A 278 28.32 -24.63 -4.91
N SER A 279 28.50 -25.42 -5.97
CA SER A 279 29.39 -25.10 -7.09
C SER A 279 28.79 -24.05 -8.04
N ILE A 280 27.46 -23.88 -8.05
CA ILE A 280 26.80 -22.89 -8.88
C ILE A 280 26.65 -21.56 -8.12
N LYS A 281 27.22 -20.50 -8.68
CA LYS A 281 27.11 -19.12 -8.18
C LYS A 281 26.71 -18.18 -9.32
N ALA A 282 26.30 -16.96 -8.98
CA ALA A 282 26.10 -15.94 -10.01
C ALA A 282 27.44 -15.71 -10.76
N GLY A 283 27.37 -15.68 -12.09
CA GLY A 283 28.52 -15.62 -12.99
C GLY A 283 29.04 -16.98 -13.44
N THR A 284 28.63 -18.10 -12.82
CA THR A 284 29.02 -19.44 -13.25
C THR A 284 28.52 -19.72 -14.67
N CYS A 285 29.39 -20.24 -15.51
CA CYS A 285 29.07 -20.66 -16.87
C CYS A 285 28.79 -22.16 -16.90
N LEU A 286 27.74 -22.56 -17.60
CA LEU A 286 27.24 -23.94 -17.69
C LEU A 286 27.23 -24.43 -19.13
N ASN A 287 27.58 -25.70 -19.31
CA ASN A 287 27.55 -26.46 -20.55
C ASN A 287 26.65 -27.68 -20.42
N ASN A 288 26.17 -28.18 -21.55
CA ASN A 288 25.36 -29.39 -21.65
C ASN A 288 24.15 -29.38 -20.69
N VAL A 289 23.49 -28.22 -20.57
CA VAL A 289 22.35 -28.03 -19.64
C VAL A 289 21.13 -28.78 -20.17
N GLN A 290 20.69 -29.81 -19.44
CA GLN A 290 19.49 -30.58 -19.74
C GLN A 290 18.28 -30.01 -18.99
N LEU A 291 17.32 -29.49 -19.74
CA LEU A 291 16.08 -28.92 -19.21
C LEU A 291 14.90 -29.88 -19.42
N GLU A 292 14.28 -30.29 -18.32
CA GLU A 292 13.06 -31.05 -18.31
C GLU A 292 11.87 -30.17 -17.95
N LYS A 293 10.83 -30.17 -18.78
CA LYS A 293 9.55 -29.56 -18.44
C LYS A 293 8.82 -30.43 -17.43
N LYS A 294 8.41 -29.84 -16.31
CA LYS A 294 7.64 -30.49 -15.24
C LYS A 294 6.37 -29.69 -14.98
N ASN A 295 5.30 -30.38 -14.61
CA ASN A 295 4.06 -29.75 -14.16
C ASN A 295 4.00 -29.80 -12.63
N GLY A 296 3.77 -28.65 -12.01
CA GLY A 296 3.53 -28.53 -10.57
C GLY A 296 2.19 -27.88 -10.27
N ASN A 297 1.89 -27.70 -8.99
CA ASN A 297 0.65 -27.07 -8.52
C ASN A 297 0.45 -25.63 -9.00
N TYR A 298 1.50 -24.99 -9.52
CA TYR A 298 1.50 -23.59 -9.99
C TYR A 298 1.77 -23.46 -11.49
N GLY A 299 1.71 -24.56 -12.24
CA GLY A 299 1.93 -24.58 -13.69
C GLY A 299 3.19 -25.33 -14.12
N GLU A 300 3.51 -25.22 -15.41
CA GLU A 300 4.69 -25.81 -16.03
C GLU A 300 5.95 -25.03 -15.62
N TYR A 301 7.03 -25.73 -15.29
CA TYR A 301 8.33 -25.16 -14.97
C TYR A 301 9.46 -26.01 -15.58
N ASN A 302 10.62 -25.39 -15.82
CA ASN A 302 11.82 -26.11 -16.24
C ASN A 302 12.61 -26.59 -15.03
N LEU A 303 13.08 -27.83 -15.09
CA LEU A 303 13.97 -28.44 -14.12
C LEU A 303 15.30 -28.79 -14.82
N ILE A 304 16.41 -28.32 -14.29
CA ILE A 304 17.75 -28.74 -14.68
C ILE A 304 17.99 -30.13 -14.08
N SER A 305 18.10 -31.14 -14.94
CA SER A 305 18.39 -32.52 -14.52
C SER A 305 19.86 -32.89 -14.66
N ALA A 306 20.61 -32.21 -15.53
CA ALA A 306 22.05 -32.35 -15.68
C ALA A 306 22.69 -31.07 -16.25
N TYR A 307 23.96 -30.85 -15.94
CA TYR A 307 24.80 -29.80 -16.52
C TYR A 307 26.29 -30.13 -16.27
N GLN A 308 27.17 -29.36 -16.90
CA GLN A 308 28.61 -29.36 -16.65
C GLN A 308 29.06 -27.91 -16.40
N LEU A 309 30.00 -27.70 -15.49
CA LEU A 309 30.62 -26.37 -15.32
C LEU A 309 31.54 -26.11 -16.51
N ALA A 310 31.40 -24.94 -17.13
CA ALA A 310 32.37 -24.48 -18.12
C ALA A 310 33.67 -24.08 -17.39
N ALA A 311 34.81 -24.48 -17.94
CA ALA A 311 36.14 -24.13 -17.44
C ALA A 311 36.47 -22.64 -17.67
#